data_AF-A0A7S4KGR8-F1
#
_entry.id   AF-A0A7S4KGR8-F1
#
_cell.length_a   1.000
_cell.length_b   1.000
_cell.length_c   1.000
_cell.angle_alpha   90.00
_cell.angle_beta   90.00
_cell.angle_gamma   90.00
#
_symmetry.space_group_name_H-M   'P 1'
#
loop_
_entity.id
_entity.type
_entity.pdbx_description
1 polymer ?
#
loop_
_entity_poly.entity_id
_entity_poly.type
_entity_poly.pdbx_seq_one_letter_code
_entity_poly.pdbx_strand_id
1 'polypeptide(L)'
;FILRRVFELLLEFLYTDHTHISPENNTALMLCAAHYKISRLVTLCELYISKDVEKETANDIIKSTISVVDILHSAKQARAKQLEEFCLHFLCVNNQVYRERPDWEEMSKDETKYVEDNQWPPKSYFAEVEEYEREMARRKRGEKGEGCVIC
;
A
#
# COMPACT_ATOMS: atom_id res chain seq x y z
N PHE A 1 -16.39 19.54 2.08
CA PHE A 1 -16.92 20.42 1.00
C PHE A 1 -16.67 19.73 -0.32
N ILE A 2 -17.71 19.42 -1.09
CA ILE A 2 -17.55 18.87 -2.45
C ILE A 2 -17.01 19.99 -3.33
N LEU A 3 -15.84 19.78 -3.94
CA LEU A 3 -15.26 20.73 -4.87
C LEU A 3 -16.18 20.84 -6.09
N ARG A 4 -16.49 22.07 -6.52
CA ARG A 4 -17.32 22.34 -7.71
C ARG A 4 -16.93 21.47 -8.90
N ARG A 5 -15.63 21.31 -9.13
CA ARG A 5 -15.07 20.51 -10.23
C ARG A 5 -15.36 19.01 -10.12
N VAL A 6 -15.35 18.45 -8.92
CA VAL A 6 -15.66 17.02 -8.69
C VAL A 6 -17.13 16.75 -8.97
N PHE A 7 -18.01 17.69 -8.63
CA PHE A 7 -19.42 17.58 -8.94
C PHE A 7 -19.70 17.70 -10.45
N GLU A 8 -18.98 18.58 -11.16
CA GLU A 8 -19.06 18.67 -12.62
C GLU A 8 -18.66 17.33 -13.30
N LEU A 9 -17.57 16.69 -12.84
CA LEU A 9 -17.12 15.38 -13.34
C LEU A 9 -18.12 14.25 -13.07
N LEU A 10 -18.81 14.30 -11.91
CA LEU A 10 -19.88 13.37 -11.57
C LEU A 10 -21.06 13.52 -12.53
N LEU A 11 -21.46 14.76 -12.83
CA LEU A 11 -22.54 15.04 -13.78
C LEU A 11 -22.16 14.61 -15.20
N GLU A 12 -20.94 14.91 -15.63
CA GLU A 12 -20.43 14.46 -16.92
C GLU A 12 -20.55 12.94 -17.07
N PHE A 13 -20.16 12.18 -16.04
CA PHE A 13 -20.33 10.73 -16.00
C PHE A 13 -21.80 10.31 -16.10
N LEU A 14 -22.69 10.95 -15.34
CA LEU A 14 -24.11 10.60 -15.33
C LEU A 14 -24.78 10.81 -16.69
N TYR A 15 -24.37 11.82 -17.44
CA TYR A 15 -24.98 12.16 -18.73
C TYR A 15 -24.31 11.49 -19.93
N THR A 16 -23.03 11.13 -19.84
CA THR A 16 -22.25 10.62 -20.98
C THR A 16 -21.69 9.21 -20.77
N ASP A 17 -21.78 8.65 -19.56
CA ASP A 17 -21.11 7.42 -19.12
C ASP A 17 -19.57 7.49 -19.21
N HIS A 18 -19.01 8.70 -19.36
CA HIS A 18 -17.59 9.00 -19.46
C HIS A 18 -17.22 10.16 -18.53
N THR A 19 -16.02 10.12 -17.96
CA THR A 19 -15.48 11.23 -17.16
C THR A 19 -13.96 11.14 -17.09
N HIS A 20 -13.30 12.28 -16.94
CA HIS A 20 -11.85 12.34 -16.82
C HIS A 20 -11.42 12.13 -15.37
N ILE A 21 -10.91 10.95 -15.06
CA ILE A 21 -10.36 10.60 -13.75
C ILE A 21 -8.86 10.92 -13.75
N SER A 22 -8.43 11.82 -12.85
CA SER A 22 -7.02 12.19 -12.66
C SER A 22 -6.56 11.95 -11.22
N PRO A 23 -5.25 11.78 -10.96
CA PRO A 23 -4.71 11.51 -9.62
C PRO A 23 -5.07 12.57 -8.58
N GLU A 24 -5.29 13.82 -9.00
CA GLU A 24 -5.64 14.91 -8.09
C GLU A 24 -7.12 14.90 -7.65
N ASN A 25 -8.00 14.22 -8.39
CA ASN A 25 -9.44 14.24 -8.15
C ASN A 25 -10.03 12.85 -7.88
N ASN A 26 -9.30 11.76 -8.15
CA ASN A 26 -9.78 10.38 -8.09
C ASN A 26 -10.40 10.02 -6.72
N THR A 27 -9.75 10.35 -5.61
CA THR A 27 -10.23 10.10 -4.24
C THR A 27 -11.48 10.91 -3.92
N ALA A 28 -11.49 12.19 -4.26
CA ALA A 28 -12.64 13.07 -4.02
C ALA A 28 -13.85 12.66 -4.88
N LEU A 29 -13.60 12.25 -6.13
CA LEU A 29 -14.63 11.74 -7.05
C LEU A 29 -15.19 10.41 -6.56
N MET A 30 -14.36 9.51 -6.06
CA MET A 30 -14.80 8.25 -5.44
C MET A 30 -15.74 8.49 -4.25
N LEU A 31 -15.35 9.38 -3.32
CA LEU A 31 -16.18 9.74 -2.17
C LEU A 31 -17.51 10.38 -2.59
N CYS A 32 -17.46 11.26 -3.60
CA CYS A 32 -18.66 11.86 -4.18
C CYS A 32 -19.58 10.81 -4.80
N ALA A 33 -19.04 9.92 -5.63
CA ALA A 33 -19.77 8.83 -6.26
C ALA A 33 -20.42 7.90 -5.22
N ALA A 34 -19.71 7.57 -4.14
CA ALA A 34 -20.24 6.78 -3.04
C ALA A 34 -21.41 7.48 -2.34
N HIS A 35 -21.31 8.79 -2.09
CA HIS A 35 -22.39 9.58 -1.51
C HIS A 35 -23.66 9.58 -2.36
N TYR A 36 -23.53 9.70 -3.69
CA TYR A 36 -24.65 9.64 -4.64
C TYR A 36 -25.04 8.21 -5.05
N LYS A 37 -24.43 7.18 -4.45
CA LYS A 37 -24.71 5.75 -4.69
C LYS A 37 -24.50 5.29 -6.13
N ILE A 38 -23.52 5.87 -6.83
CA ILE A 38 -23.17 5.50 -8.21
C ILE A 38 -22.06 4.44 -8.16
N SER A 39 -22.45 3.19 -7.94
CA SER A 39 -21.52 2.06 -7.74
C SER A 39 -20.52 1.87 -8.88
N ARG A 40 -20.98 2.00 -10.14
CA ARG A 40 -20.11 1.85 -11.32
C ARG A 40 -18.95 2.85 -11.31
N LEU A 41 -19.22 4.11 -10.93
CA LEU A 41 -18.18 5.14 -10.88
C LEU A 41 -17.22 4.91 -9.71
N VAL A 42 -17.71 4.42 -8.56
CA VAL A 42 -16.85 3.99 -7.46
C VAL A 42 -15.87 2.93 -7.94
N THR A 43 -16.35 1.86 -8.60
CA THR A 43 -15.48 0.79 -9.12
C THR A 43 -14.49 1.27 -10.18
N LEU A 44 -14.87 2.23 -11.02
CA LEU A 44 -13.92 2.85 -11.93
C LEU A 44 -12.83 3.62 -11.15
N CYS A 45 -13.20 4.41 -10.14
CA CYS A 45 -12.22 5.13 -9.33
C CYS A 45 -11.31 4.16 -8.56
N GLU A 46 -11.82 3.05 -8.03
CA GLU A 46 -11.03 1.98 -7.39
C GLU A 46 -9.92 1.48 -8.33
N LEU A 47 -10.27 1.19 -9.58
CA LEU A 47 -9.31 0.70 -10.59
C LEU A 47 -8.25 1.74 -10.97
N TYR A 48 -8.62 3.02 -11.08
CA TYR A 48 -7.66 4.07 -11.40
C TYR A 48 -6.71 4.35 -10.23
N ILE A 49 -7.25 4.42 -9.01
CA ILE A 49 -6.46 4.66 -7.80
C ILE A 49 -5.44 3.54 -7.59
N SER A 50 -5.81 2.27 -7.74
CA SER A 50 -4.87 1.16 -7.56
C SER A 50 -3.71 1.22 -8.56
N LYS A 51 -3.99 1.53 -9.82
CA LYS A 51 -2.96 1.72 -10.86
C LYS A 51 -2.07 2.92 -10.60
N ASP A 52 -2.63 4.02 -10.09
CA ASP A 52 -1.85 5.21 -9.75
C ASP A 52 -0.89 4.91 -8.60
N VAL A 53 -1.34 4.17 -7.58
CA VAL A 53 -0.49 3.69 -6.47
C VAL A 53 0.64 2.80 -6.99
N GLU A 54 0.34 1.81 -7.83
CA GLU A 54 1.35 0.93 -8.42
C GLU A 54 2.39 1.71 -9.24
N LYS A 55 1.94 2.68 -10.05
CA LYS A 55 2.82 3.48 -10.90
C LYS A 55 3.77 4.37 -10.09
N GLU A 56 3.26 5.01 -9.04
CA GLU A 56 4.08 5.89 -8.20
C GLU A 56 5.07 5.10 -7.34
N THR A 57 4.65 3.95 -6.85
CA THR A 57 5.46 3.08 -5.99
C THR A 57 6.42 2.18 -6.77
N ALA A 58 6.29 2.08 -8.10
CA ALA A 58 7.15 1.26 -8.95
C ALA A 58 8.64 1.62 -8.88
N ASN A 59 8.96 2.91 -8.67
CA ASN A 59 10.35 3.36 -8.65
C ASN A 59 10.96 3.33 -7.24
N ASP A 60 10.25 3.88 -6.25
CA ASP A 60 10.77 4.01 -4.89
C ASP A 60 9.63 4.29 -3.90
N ILE A 61 9.32 3.31 -3.03
CA ILE A 61 8.23 3.42 -2.06
C ILE A 61 8.50 4.51 -1.01
N ILE A 62 9.77 4.70 -0.63
CA ILE A 62 10.16 5.68 0.41
C ILE A 62 9.95 7.12 -0.07
N LYS A 63 10.16 7.37 -1.37
CA LYS A 63 10.06 8.71 -1.97
C LYS A 63 8.67 9.02 -2.52
N SER A 64 7.76 8.04 -2.57
CA SER A 64 6.41 8.27 -3.08
C SER A 64 5.71 9.34 -2.23
N THR A 65 5.11 10.34 -2.86
CA THR A 65 4.32 11.34 -2.14
C THR A 65 2.92 10.84 -1.77
N ILE A 66 2.56 9.65 -2.25
CA ILE A 66 1.25 9.04 -2.01
C ILE A 66 1.26 8.28 -0.68
N SER A 67 0.37 8.68 0.22
CA SER A 67 0.01 7.95 1.44
C SER A 67 -1.04 6.89 1.13
N VAL A 68 -0.66 5.61 1.26
CA VAL A 68 -1.58 4.47 1.05
C VAL A 68 -2.57 4.36 2.22
N VAL A 69 -2.21 4.86 3.40
CA VAL A 69 -3.07 4.86 4.60
C VAL A 69 -4.24 5.83 4.42
N ASP A 70 -4.00 7.01 3.87
CA ASP A 70 -5.06 7.97 3.53
C ASP A 70 -6.03 7.41 2.48
N ILE A 71 -5.49 6.69 1.49
CA ILE A 71 -6.29 6.02 0.46
C ILE A 71 -7.14 4.91 1.10
N LEU A 72 -6.57 4.12 2.03
CA LEU A 72 -7.31 3.09 2.76
C LEU A 72 -8.47 3.70 3.56
N HIS A 73 -8.25 4.81 4.26
CA HIS A 73 -9.31 5.51 4.99
C HIS A 73 -10.43 5.99 4.05
N SER A 74 -10.03 6.58 2.92
CA SER A 74 -10.96 7.05 1.89
C SER A 74 -11.75 5.90 1.26
N ALA A 75 -11.10 4.76 1.02
CA ALA A 75 -11.73 3.55 0.48
C ALA A 75 -12.79 3.01 1.44
N LYS A 76 -12.48 2.93 2.74
CA LYS A 76 -13.44 2.54 3.78
C LYS A 76 -14.64 3.48 3.83
N GLN A 77 -14.41 4.79 3.77
CA GLN A 77 -15.48 5.79 3.74
C GLN A 77 -16.37 5.64 2.51
N ALA A 78 -15.78 5.34 1.34
CA ALA A 78 -16.52 5.10 0.09
C ALA A 78 -17.18 3.71 0.02
N ARG A 79 -16.90 2.80 0.98
CA ARG A 79 -17.26 1.37 0.93
C ARG A 79 -16.70 0.67 -0.32
N ALA A 80 -15.54 1.11 -0.74
CA ALA A 80 -14.77 0.62 -1.87
C ALA A 80 -13.95 -0.62 -1.45
N LYS A 81 -14.58 -1.79 -1.48
CA LYS A 81 -13.99 -3.03 -0.97
C LYS A 81 -12.76 -3.49 -1.74
N GLN A 82 -12.75 -3.33 -3.06
CA GLN A 82 -11.63 -3.81 -3.88
C GLN A 82 -10.39 -2.97 -3.59
N LEU A 83 -10.58 -1.67 -3.43
CA LEU A 83 -9.49 -0.77 -3.07
C LEU A 83 -9.02 -0.97 -1.61
N GLU A 84 -9.94 -1.24 -0.69
CA GLU A 84 -9.59 -1.57 0.71
C GLU A 84 -8.70 -2.82 0.79
N GLU A 85 -9.11 -3.91 0.13
CA GLU A 85 -8.34 -5.16 0.06
C GLU A 85 -6.98 -4.96 -0.61
N PHE A 86 -6.94 -4.18 -1.70
CA PHE A 86 -5.70 -3.82 -2.38
C PHE A 86 -4.73 -3.06 -1.46
N CYS A 87 -5.21 -2.03 -0.77
CA CYS A 87 -4.38 -1.23 0.14
C CYS A 87 -3.83 -2.08 1.30
N LEU A 88 -4.67 -2.93 1.91
CA LEU A 88 -4.23 -3.84 2.97
C LEU A 88 -3.18 -4.82 2.47
N HIS A 89 -3.41 -5.45 1.30
CA HIS A 89 -2.43 -6.36 0.70
C HIS A 89 -1.11 -5.65 0.40
N PHE A 90 -1.17 -4.44 -0.15
CA PHE A 90 0.00 -3.64 -0.47
C PHE A 90 0.83 -3.30 0.77
N LEU A 91 0.18 -2.99 1.89
CA LEU A 91 0.82 -2.75 3.19
C LEU A 91 1.45 -4.04 3.76
N CYS A 92 0.78 -5.19 3.65
CA CYS A 92 1.33 -6.48 4.07
C CYS A 92 2.62 -6.85 3.33
N VAL A 93 2.67 -6.60 2.02
CA VAL A 93 3.85 -6.92 1.19
C VAL A 93 5.00 -5.96 1.48
N ASN A 94 4.71 -4.68 1.71
CA ASN A 94 5.73 -3.64 1.87
C ASN A 94 5.91 -3.19 3.33
N ASN A 95 5.54 -4.03 4.30
CA ASN A 95 5.46 -3.66 5.71
C ASN A 95 6.79 -3.12 6.28
N GLN A 96 7.93 -3.64 5.83
CA GLN A 96 9.25 -3.20 6.29
C GLN A 96 9.50 -1.72 6.02
N VAL A 97 9.11 -1.25 4.83
CA VAL A 97 9.30 0.14 4.42
C VAL A 97 8.27 1.05 5.07
N TYR A 98 7.02 0.59 5.15
CA TYR A 98 5.93 1.40 5.69
C TYR A 98 6.03 1.63 7.19
N ARG A 99 6.59 0.69 7.96
CA ARG A 99 6.85 0.86 9.40
C ARG A 99 7.73 2.07 9.75
N GLU A 100 8.58 2.50 8.83
CA GLU A 100 9.48 3.65 9.03
C GLU A 100 8.81 4.98 8.65
N ARG A 101 7.65 4.96 7.99
CA ARG A 101 6.94 6.17 7.56
C ARG A 101 6.02 6.70 8.67
N PRO A 102 5.85 8.03 8.77
CA PRO A 102 4.95 8.63 9.76
C PRO A 102 3.49 8.21 9.57
N ASP A 103 3.08 7.98 8.31
CA ASP A 103 1.72 7.55 7.94
C ASP A 103 1.29 6.24 8.63
N TRP A 104 2.26 5.42 9.06
CA TRP A 104 1.98 4.17 9.77
C TRP A 104 1.28 4.37 11.10
N GLU A 105 1.56 5.48 11.79
CA GLU A 105 0.97 5.78 13.11
C GLU A 105 -0.51 6.16 13.01
N GLU A 106 -1.00 6.50 11.81
CA GLU A 106 -2.39 6.89 11.57
C GLU A 106 -3.33 5.68 11.46
N MET A 107 -2.78 4.47 11.30
CA MET A 107 -3.56 3.24 11.22
C MET A 107 -4.19 2.84 12.55
N SER A 108 -5.37 2.21 12.50
CA SER A 108 -6.00 1.61 13.68
C SER A 108 -5.20 0.41 14.16
N LYS A 109 -5.22 0.15 15.48
CA LYS A 109 -4.55 -1.01 16.11
C LYS A 109 -4.94 -2.35 15.47
N ASP A 110 -6.21 -2.48 15.06
CA ASP A 110 -6.70 -3.71 14.42
C ASP A 110 -6.12 -3.88 13.01
N GLU A 111 -5.93 -2.78 12.28
CA GLU A 111 -5.35 -2.77 10.93
C GLU A 111 -3.85 -3.05 11.01
N THR A 112 -3.15 -2.40 11.94
CA THR A 112 -1.73 -2.67 12.19
C THR A 112 -1.52 -4.14 12.51
N LYS A 113 -2.32 -4.70 13.44
CA LYS A 113 -2.24 -6.12 13.78
C LYS A 113 -2.50 -7.02 12.57
N TYR A 114 -3.51 -6.71 11.77
CA TYR A 114 -3.81 -7.45 10.55
C TYR A 114 -2.62 -7.45 9.58
N VAL A 115 -1.98 -6.30 9.37
CA VAL A 115 -0.82 -6.19 8.48
C VAL A 115 0.39 -6.94 9.02
N GLU A 116 0.63 -6.91 10.34
CA GLU A 116 1.74 -7.64 10.96
C GLU A 116 1.56 -9.16 10.96
N ASP A 117 0.33 -9.63 11.11
CA ASP A 117 -0.01 -11.06 11.10
C ASP A 117 0.03 -11.63 9.67
N ASN A 118 -0.32 -10.83 8.66
CA ASN A 118 -0.31 -11.21 7.24
C ASN A 118 0.91 -10.68 6.48
N GLN A 119 1.94 -10.22 7.19
CA GLN A 119 3.13 -9.65 6.60
C GLN A 119 3.86 -10.66 5.71
N TRP A 120 4.37 -10.17 4.58
CA TRP A 120 5.35 -10.85 3.77
C TRP A 120 6.73 -10.18 3.91
N PRO A 121 7.85 -10.93 3.96
CA PRO A 121 7.97 -12.35 4.32
C PRO A 121 7.44 -12.66 5.73
N PRO A 122 7.00 -13.90 6.01
CA PRO A 122 6.53 -14.28 7.35
C PRO A 122 7.61 -14.14 8.43
N LYS A 123 7.19 -13.97 9.68
CA LYS A 123 8.12 -13.87 10.83
C LYS A 123 9.03 -15.10 10.98
N SER A 124 8.53 -16.29 10.60
CA SER A 124 9.33 -17.53 10.61
C SER A 124 10.53 -17.46 9.66
N TYR A 125 10.37 -16.85 8.49
CA TYR A 125 11.44 -16.70 7.51
C TYR A 125 12.62 -15.90 8.09
N PHE A 126 12.35 -14.81 8.80
CA PHE A 126 13.41 -14.02 9.43
C PHE A 126 14.15 -14.79 10.53
N ALA A 127 13.44 -15.61 11.32
CA ALA A 127 14.06 -16.46 12.33
C ALA A 127 15.03 -17.49 11.71
N GLU A 128 14.63 -18.11 10.60
CA GLU A 128 15.47 -19.04 9.83
C GLU A 128 16.68 -18.34 9.20
N VAL A 129 16.50 -17.14 8.65
CA VAL A 129 17.61 -16.34 8.11
C VAL A 129 18.63 -15.99 9.20
N GLU A 130 18.17 -15.58 10.38
CA GLU A 130 19.04 -15.26 11.52
C GLU A 130 19.82 -16.50 12.00
N GLU A 131 19.20 -17.68 12.00
CA GLU A 131 19.88 -18.94 12.29
C GLU A 131 20.97 -19.26 11.24
N TYR A 132 20.62 -19.17 9.97
CA TYR A 132 21.56 -19.41 8.87
C TYR A 132 22.76 -18.45 8.91
N GLU A 133 22.52 -17.15 9.12
CA GLU A 133 23.58 -16.15 9.23
C GLU A 133 24.53 -16.44 10.41
N ARG A 134 23.99 -16.89 11.56
CA ARG A 134 24.77 -17.32 12.72
C ARG A 134 25.65 -18.52 12.39
N GLU A 135 25.13 -19.52 11.67
CA GLU A 135 25.91 -20.68 11.23
C GLU A 135 27.02 -20.29 10.25
N MET A 136 26.71 -19.46 9.26
CA MET A 136 27.70 -19.00 8.28
C MET A 136 28.79 -18.15 8.93
N ALA A 137 28.45 -17.33 9.93
CA ALA A 137 29.42 -16.60 10.73
C ALA A 137 30.31 -17.53 11.56
N ARG A 138 29.79 -18.67 12.06
CA ARG A 138 30.60 -19.71 12.73
C ARG A 138 31.56 -20.38 11.75
N ARG A 139 31.10 -20.77 10.56
CA ARG A 139 31.94 -21.39 9.50
C ARG A 139 33.08 -20.46 9.07
N LYS A 140 32.79 -19.20 8.76
CA LYS A 140 33.82 -18.18 8.40
C LYS A 140 34.87 -17.94 9.49
N ARG A 141 34.50 -18.10 10.78
CA ARG A 141 35.46 -18.01 11.90
C ARG A 141 36.37 -19.22 11.98
N GLY A 142 35.89 -20.42 11.64
CA GLY A 142 36.69 -21.64 11.56
C GLY A 142 37.72 -21.60 10.43
N GLU A 143 37.32 -21.15 9.24
CA GLU A 143 38.21 -21.05 8.06
C GLU A 143 39.37 -20.05 8.25
N LYS A 144 39.15 -18.96 9.01
CA LYS A 144 40.22 -18.01 9.37
C LYS A 144 41.29 -18.61 10.29
N GLY A 145 41.02 -19.73 10.95
CA GLY A 145 41.98 -20.45 11.79
C GLY A 145 42.90 -21.40 11.02
N GLU A 146 42.50 -21.85 9.82
CA GLU A 146 43.26 -22.82 9.02
C GLU A 146 44.14 -22.17 7.93
N GLY A 147 44.01 -20.85 7.73
CA GLY A 147 44.76 -20.08 6.72
C GLY A 147 46.14 -19.54 7.14
N CYS A 148 46.67 -19.91 8.31
CA CYS A 148 48.00 -19.46 8.78
C CYS A 148 48.87 -20.62 9.28
N VAL A 149 49.03 -21.67 8.46
CA VAL A 149 50.11 -22.65 8.65
C VAL A 149 50.60 -23.17 7.29
N ILE A 150 51.16 -22.30 6.45
CA ILE A 150 52.03 -22.76 5.36
C ILE A 150 53.26 -21.85 5.32
N CYS A 151 54.35 -22.41 5.88
CA CYS A 151 55.78 -22.20 5.66
C CYS A 151 56.34 -20.78 5.54
#